data_AF-A0A847AD64-F1
#
_entry.id   AF-A0A847AD64-F1
#
_cell.length_a   1.000
_cell.length_b   1.000
_cell.length_c   1.000
_cell.angle_alpha   90.00
_cell.angle_beta   90.00
_cell.angle_gamma   90.00
#
_symmetry.space_group_name_H-M   'P 1'
#
loop_
_entity.id
_entity.type
_entity.pdbx_description
1 polymer ?
#
loop_
_entity_poly.entity_id
_entity_poly.type
_entity_poly.pdbx_seq_one_letter_code
_entity_poly.pdbx_strand_id
1 'polypeptide(L)'
;MRYSIDLERLPIHEYQDLLKQQNLLPGRRILWQGLEENFASFERQGIKSIAELKNIISSPKKMAAFASECGVPEEYLVILKREIGRLEQKPVSLPDFPGIDGSLLVN
;
A
#
# COMPACT_ATOMS: atom_id res chain seq x y z
N MET A 1 -10.37 13.74 -13.50
CA MET A 1 -8.98 13.32 -13.18
C MET A 1 -9.03 12.37 -12.01
N ARG A 2 -8.47 11.15 -12.11
CA ARG A 2 -8.33 10.25 -10.94
C ARG A 2 -7.13 10.75 -10.14
N TYR A 3 -7.36 11.34 -8.97
CA TYR A 3 -6.30 11.81 -8.06
C TYR A 3 -5.81 10.69 -7.12
N SER A 4 -5.89 9.43 -7.57
CA SER A 4 -5.45 8.25 -6.83
C SER A 4 -4.13 7.73 -7.41
N ILE A 5 -3.23 7.25 -6.55
CA ILE A 5 -2.01 6.58 -6.99
C ILE A 5 -2.38 5.28 -7.71
N ASP A 6 -1.80 5.06 -8.88
CA ASP A 6 -1.93 3.81 -9.63
C ASP A 6 -0.90 2.80 -9.12
N LEU A 7 -1.36 1.84 -8.30
CA LEU A 7 -0.47 0.85 -7.68
C LEU A 7 0.17 -0.12 -8.66
N GLU A 8 -0.42 -0.33 -9.83
CA GLU A 8 0.14 -1.17 -10.89
C GLU A 8 1.41 -0.51 -11.49
N ARG A 9 1.46 0.82 -11.45
CA ARG A 9 2.55 1.63 -12.00
C ARG A 9 3.50 2.15 -10.94
N LEU A 10 3.30 1.81 -9.67
CA LEU A 10 4.18 2.18 -8.56
C LEU A 10 5.18 1.03 -8.30
N PRO A 11 6.47 1.19 -8.68
CA PRO A 11 7.49 0.20 -8.42
C PRO A 11 7.76 0.04 -6.93
N ILE A 12 8.19 -1.15 -6.52
CA ILE A 12 8.43 -1.46 -5.11
C ILE A 12 9.55 -0.59 -4.50
N HIS A 13 10.62 -0.30 -5.25
CA HIS A 13 11.71 0.56 -4.80
C HIS A 13 11.26 2.03 -4.62
N GLU A 14 10.43 2.56 -5.53
CA GLU A 14 9.91 3.93 -5.38
C GLU A 14 9.04 4.03 -4.13
N TYR A 15 8.24 2.99 -3.83
CA TYR A 15 7.46 2.98 -2.60
C TYR A 15 8.32 2.85 -1.34
N GLN A 16 9.43 2.12 -1.40
CA GLN A 16 10.41 2.07 -0.31
C GLN A 16 10.92 3.47 0.03
N ASP A 17 11.31 4.24 -0.98
CA ASP A 17 11.79 5.61 -0.82
C ASP A 17 10.70 6.52 -0.23
N LEU A 18 9.46 6.40 -0.71
CA LEU A 18 8.32 7.12 -0.13
C LEU A 18 8.13 6.77 1.35
N LEU A 19 8.19 5.49 1.72
CA LEU A 19 8.00 5.04 3.09
C LEU A 19 9.13 5.51 4.02
N LYS A 20 10.35 5.59 3.49
CA LYS A 20 11.54 6.12 4.20
C LYS A 20 11.40 7.61 4.53
N GLN A 21 10.77 8.38 3.63
CA GLN A 21 10.57 9.83 3.81
C GLN A 21 9.31 10.20 4.61
N GLN A 22 8.34 9.28 4.72
CA GLN A 22 7.07 9.53 5.38
C GLN A 22 7.20 9.64 6.91
N ASN A 23 6.56 10.64 7.52
CA ASN A 23 6.46 10.71 8.97
C ASN A 23 5.40 9.71 9.51
N LEU A 24 5.83 8.49 9.78
CA LEU A 24 4.95 7.41 10.26
C LEU A 24 4.50 7.63 11.71
N LEU A 25 3.20 7.44 11.95
CA LEU A 25 2.63 7.41 13.31
C LEU A 25 3.27 6.28 14.15
N PRO A 26 3.30 6.39 15.49
CA PRO A 26 3.99 5.43 16.36
C PRO A 26 3.68 3.96 16.05
N GLY A 27 2.40 3.59 15.90
CA GLY A 27 1.96 2.22 15.60
C GLY A 27 2.27 1.72 14.17
N ARG A 28 3.00 2.49 13.36
CA ARG A 28 3.42 2.14 11.99
C ARG A 28 4.94 2.14 11.83
N ARG A 29 5.68 2.61 12.82
CA ARG A 29 7.16 2.69 12.76
C ARG A 29 7.84 1.33 12.63
N ILE A 30 7.13 0.23 12.89
CA ILE A 30 7.60 -1.12 12.55
C ILE A 30 7.99 -1.23 11.07
N LEU A 31 7.37 -0.44 10.17
CA LEU A 31 7.72 -0.43 8.75
C LEU A 31 9.12 0.07 8.43
N TRP A 32 9.70 0.87 9.33
CA TRP A 32 11.11 1.30 9.22
C TRP A 32 12.09 0.24 9.73
N GLN A 33 11.63 -0.77 10.46
CA GLN A 33 12.52 -1.82 10.97
C GLN A 33 12.87 -2.79 9.86
N GLY A 34 14.14 -2.83 9.47
CA GLY A 34 14.61 -3.68 8.37
C GLY A 34 14.01 -3.30 7.01
N LEU A 35 13.66 -2.02 6.80
CA LEU A 35 12.99 -1.56 5.57
C LEU A 35 13.72 -2.01 4.31
N GLU A 36 15.02 -1.72 4.23
CA GLU A 36 15.87 -2.07 3.11
C GLU A 36 15.97 -3.59 2.91
N GLU A 37 16.13 -4.35 4.00
CA GLU A 37 16.28 -5.82 3.96
C GLU A 37 14.97 -6.51 3.52
N ASN A 38 13.84 -6.03 4.04
CA ASN A 38 12.52 -6.55 3.72
C ASN A 38 12.18 -6.30 2.25
N PHE A 39 12.41 -5.07 1.75
CA PHE A 39 12.14 -4.73 0.35
C PHE A 39 13.08 -5.45 -0.62
N ALA A 40 14.37 -5.58 -0.28
CA ALA A 40 15.29 -6.42 -1.04
C ALA A 40 14.85 -7.91 -1.05
N SER A 41 14.22 -8.39 0.02
CA SER A 41 13.63 -9.74 0.05
C SER A 41 12.45 -9.85 -0.93
N PHE A 42 11.57 -8.85 -0.97
CA PHE A 42 10.44 -8.80 -1.90
C PHE A 42 10.89 -8.77 -3.36
N GLU A 43 11.91 -7.96 -3.69
CA GLU A 43 12.48 -7.89 -5.04
C GLU A 43 13.11 -9.22 -5.46
N ARG A 44 13.77 -9.94 -4.55
CA ARG A 44 14.32 -11.29 -4.82
C ARG A 44 13.24 -12.32 -5.14
N GLN A 45 12.02 -12.14 -4.62
CA GLN A 45 10.85 -12.94 -5.00
C GLN A 45 10.22 -12.51 -6.33
N GLY A 46 10.83 -11.55 -7.03
CA GLY A 46 10.39 -11.09 -8.34
C GLY A 46 9.22 -10.10 -8.30
N ILE A 47 8.92 -9.51 -7.13
CA ILE A 47 7.86 -8.52 -6.98
C ILE A 47 8.34 -7.18 -7.53
N LYS A 48 7.59 -6.63 -8.47
CA LYS A 48 7.96 -5.40 -9.20
C LYS A 48 7.11 -4.21 -8.80
N SER A 49 5.85 -4.42 -8.45
CA SER A 49 4.90 -3.34 -8.13
C SER A 49 4.22 -3.52 -6.77
N ILE A 50 3.65 -2.43 -6.26
CA ILE A 50 2.87 -2.47 -5.02
C ILE A 50 1.54 -3.21 -5.19
N ALA A 51 0.96 -3.19 -6.39
CA ALA A 51 -0.21 -4.02 -6.69
C ALA A 51 0.10 -5.53 -6.58
N GLU A 52 1.25 -5.98 -7.12
CA GLU A 52 1.70 -7.37 -7.00
C GLU A 52 1.91 -7.76 -5.53
N LEU A 53 2.64 -6.94 -4.77
CA LEU A 53 2.87 -7.18 -3.34
C LEU A 53 1.56 -7.31 -2.58
N LYS A 54 0.62 -6.38 -2.79
CA LYS A 54 -0.70 -6.38 -2.15
C LYS A 54 -1.49 -7.64 -2.48
N ASN A 55 -1.43 -8.09 -3.73
CA ASN A 55 -2.12 -9.30 -4.19
C ASN A 55 -1.55 -10.57 -3.55
N ILE A 56 -0.23 -10.63 -3.35
CA ILE A 56 0.44 -11.73 -2.66
C ILE A 56 0.01 -11.76 -1.19
N ILE A 57 0.00 -10.64 -0.46
CA ILE A 57 -0.40 -10.60 0.97
C ILE A 57 -1.91 -10.40 1.20
N SER A 58 -2.73 -10.67 0.19
CA SER A 58 -4.16 -10.33 0.17
C SER A 58 -5.02 -11.12 1.16
N SER A 59 -4.62 -12.33 1.53
CA SER A 59 -5.34 -13.18 2.51
C SER A 59 -4.41 -13.65 3.63
N PRO A 60 -4.92 -14.00 4.82
CA PRO A 60 -4.10 -14.49 5.92
C PRO A 60 -3.21 -15.67 5.52
N LYS A 61 -3.77 -16.65 4.80
CA LYS A 61 -3.02 -17.82 4.32
C LYS A 61 -1.84 -17.43 3.41
N LYS A 62 -2.08 -16.54 2.45
CA LYS A 62 -1.01 -16.11 1.53
C LYS A 62 0.04 -15.24 2.24
N MET A 63 -0.40 -14.40 3.18
CA MET A 63 0.48 -13.54 3.96
C MET A 63 1.41 -14.37 4.86
N ALA A 64 0.89 -15.39 5.55
CA ALA A 64 1.70 -16.30 6.35
C ALA A 64 2.71 -17.09 5.49
N ALA A 65 2.30 -17.58 4.32
CA ALA A 65 3.20 -18.25 3.39
C ALA A 65 4.32 -17.31 2.91
N PHE A 66 3.95 -16.11 2.49
CA PHE A 66 4.90 -15.10 2.01
C PHE A 66 5.85 -14.59 3.11
N ALA A 67 5.35 -14.43 4.34
CA ALA A 67 6.16 -14.11 5.52
C ALA A 67 7.28 -15.14 5.71
N SER A 68 6.93 -16.43 5.65
CA SER A 68 7.88 -17.53 5.78
C SER A 68 8.88 -17.57 4.61
N GLU A 69 8.44 -17.32 3.38
CA GLU A 69 9.29 -17.33 2.19
C GLU A 69 10.30 -16.18 2.17
N CYS A 70 9.89 -14.99 2.61
CA CYS A 70 10.73 -13.79 2.61
C CYS A 70 11.55 -13.61 3.88
N GLY A 71 11.26 -14.37 4.94
CA GLY A 71 11.85 -14.16 6.26
C GLY A 71 11.41 -12.85 6.91
N VAL A 72 10.19 -12.38 6.62
CA VAL A 72 9.65 -11.11 7.12
C VAL A 72 8.55 -11.40 8.14
N PRO A 73 8.50 -10.70 9.30
CA PRO A 73 7.44 -10.90 10.28
C PRO A 73 6.04 -10.68 9.71
N GLU A 74 5.09 -11.54 10.04
CA GLU A 74 3.70 -11.39 9.57
C GLU A 74 3.08 -10.06 10.03
N GLU A 75 3.38 -9.62 11.25
CA GLU A 75 2.94 -8.32 11.77
C GLU A 75 3.42 -7.16 10.88
N TYR A 76 4.65 -7.21 10.37
CA TYR A 76 5.17 -6.21 9.45
C TYR A 76 4.30 -6.14 8.19
N LEU A 77 3.97 -7.30 7.60
CA LEU A 77 3.15 -7.39 6.39
C LEU A 77 1.70 -6.93 6.63
N VAL A 78 1.13 -7.20 7.80
CA VAL A 78 -0.20 -6.70 8.18
C VAL A 78 -0.22 -5.17 8.17
N ILE A 79 0.78 -4.55 8.80
CA ILE A 79 0.88 -3.09 8.88
C ILE A 79 1.17 -2.50 7.49
N LEU A 80 2.03 -3.15 6.70
CA LEU A 80 2.38 -2.73 5.35
C LEU A 80 1.15 -2.75 4.43
N LYS A 81 0.37 -3.83 4.46
CA LYS A 81 -0.89 -3.95 3.72
C LYS A 81 -1.86 -2.83 4.05
N ARG A 82 -1.96 -2.47 5.33
CA ARG A 82 -2.82 -1.38 5.79
C ARG A 82 -2.34 -0.02 5.27
N GLU A 83 -1.04 0.23 5.24
CA GLU A 83 -0.50 1.46 4.68
C GLU A 83 -0.68 1.53 3.15
N ILE A 84 -0.44 0.42 2.44
CA ILE A 84 -0.73 0.33 0.99
C ILE A 84 -2.20 0.63 0.71
N GLY A 85 -3.12 0.07 1.51
CA GLY A 85 -4.56 0.31 1.34
C GLY A 85 -4.98 1.77 1.53
N ARG A 86 -4.18 2.62 2.19
CA ARG A 86 -4.44 4.07 2.29
C ARG A 86 -4.14 4.82 1.01
N LEU A 87 -3.29 4.27 0.13
CA LEU A 87 -2.92 4.89 -1.15
C LEU A 87 -4.07 4.81 -2.16
N GLU A 88 -4.93 3.80 -2.03
CA GLU A 88 -6.05 3.52 -2.93
C GLU A 88 -7.32 4.34 -2.59
N GLN A 89 -7.19 5.52 -1.99
CA GLN A 89 -8.33 6.31 -1.51
C GLN A 89 -9.47 6.31 -2.53
N LYS A 90 -10.62 5.78 -2.12
CA LYS A 90 -11.79 5.74 -2.99
C LYS A 90 -12.23 7.18 -3.23
N PRO A 91 -12.30 7.64 -4.49
CA PRO A 91 -12.86 8.95 -4.78
C PRO A 91 -14.31 8.96 -4.30
N VAL A 92 -14.66 9.97 -3.51
CA VAL A 92 -16.06 10.26 -3.17
C VAL A 92 -16.62 11.12 -4.29
N SER A 93 -17.77 10.74 -4.85
CA SER A 93 -18.39 11.54 -5.89
C SER A 93 -18.89 12.85 -5.29
N LEU A 94 -18.69 13.98 -5.99
CA LEU A 94 -19.21 15.29 -5.56
C LEU A 94 -20.73 15.29 -5.27
N PRO A 95 -21.60 14.60 -6.04
CA PRO A 95 -23.03 14.51 -5.72
C PRO A 95 -23.35 13.78 -4.40
N ASP A 96 -22.42 12.98 -3.87
CA ASP A 96 -22.63 12.20 -2.64
C ASP A 96 -22.45 13.06 -1.38
N PHE A 97 -22.00 14.31 -1.51
CA PHE A 97 -21.81 15.23 -0.39
C PHE A 97 -23.13 15.92 0.00
N PRO A 98 -23.50 15.94 1.30
CA PRO A 98 -24.70 16.63 1.75
C PRO A 98 -24.58 18.14 1.47
N GLY A 99 -25.62 18.72 0.90
CA GLY A 99 -25.67 20.14 0.54
C GLY A 99 -25.16 20.47 -0.85
N ILE A 100 -24.71 19.48 -1.63
CA ILE A 100 -24.42 19.65 -3.06
C ILE A 100 -25.66 19.30 -3.88
N ASP A 101 -26.12 20.26 -4.67
CA ASP A 101 -27.14 20.02 -5.68
C ASP A 101 -26.48 19.38 -6.92
N GLY A 102 -26.78 18.10 -7.16
CA GLY A 102 -26.25 17.34 -8.29
C GLY A 102 -26.62 17.96 -9.65
N SER A 103 -27.67 18.78 -9.72
CA SER A 103 -28.05 19.49 -10.95
C SER A 103 -27.09 20.64 -11.32
N LEU A 104 -26.26 21.11 -10.38
CA LEU A 104 -25.21 22.10 -10.63
C LEU A 104 -23.91 21.48 -11.15
N LEU A 105 -23.82 20.15 -11.14
CA LEU A 105 -22.64 19.40 -11.59
C LEU A 105 -22.70 19.03 -13.09
N VAL A 106 -23.67 19.60 -13.82
CA VAL A 106 -23.86 19.41 -15.26
C VAL A 106 -22.83 20.27 -16.01
N ASN A 107 -22.07 19.66 -16.92
CA ASN A 107 -21.29 20.37 -17.93
C ASN A 107 -22.20 20.83 -19.07
#